data_AF-A0A6I8WDZ7-F1
#
_entry.id   AF-A0A6I8WDZ7-F1
#
_cell.length_a   1.000
_cell.length_b   1.000
_cell.length_c   1.000
_cell.angle_alpha   90.00
_cell.angle_beta   90.00
_cell.angle_gamma   90.00
#
_symmetry.space_group_name_H-M   'P 1'
#
loop_
_entity.id
_entity.type
_entity.pdbx_description
1 polymer ?
#
loop_
_entity_poly.entity_id
_entity_poly.type
_entity_poly.pdbx_seq_one_letter_code
_entity_poly.pdbx_strand_id
1 'polypeptide(L)'
;MKSFTLLLIVAVAAAAVSQVSAQWLPLLADVTPYPPITLQTSAKFQVRTHDDAAKAFEDCREDNYVPDDIYEKFLNYEFPAHRRTSCFVKCFVEKMGLFSESRGFDEKAMIKQFTVKTPKDLDTVQHGLEKCIDHNEAESDVCTFANRVFSCWLPINRHVVRKVLADLAGEAKILENCLKKVSSPERIVSDLQKLERYPEWTSEEVPCLMRCLASEKGWFDIVKNKWQGKRLTDDIGADVYNYCRFELMRKSRDGCSFAYRGLRCLKQAELHAGTSLSTLLHCARTLNATNVELLQYNQLKTEEPIPCLFQCFADAMGFYDTAGNWRLLNWQQAFGPSRMENQTQEQPLDYSECRRSDKERKEATSKCSWMYEEYKCWERLNGNDFGEESRETS
;
A
#
# COMPACT_ATOMS: atom_id res chain seq x y z
N MET A 1 -1.83 -6.09 -2.55
CA MET A 1 -2.49 -5.58 -1.34
C MET A 1 -1.62 -4.55 -0.61
N LYS A 2 -1.85 -3.26 -0.84
CA LYS A 2 -1.15 -2.15 -0.15
C LYS A 2 -2.02 -1.65 1.01
N SER A 3 -1.41 -1.34 2.14
CA SER A 3 -2.10 -0.91 3.37
C SER A 3 -2.63 0.53 3.22
N PHE A 4 -3.94 0.68 3.06
CA PHE A 4 -4.57 2.01 3.04
C PHE A 4 -4.28 2.82 4.31
N THR A 5 -4.09 2.12 5.44
CA THR A 5 -3.88 2.69 6.78
C THR A 5 -2.80 3.79 6.85
N LEU A 6 -1.72 3.67 6.08
CA LEU A 6 -0.58 4.61 6.13
C LEU A 6 -0.70 5.75 5.12
N LEU A 7 -1.46 5.59 4.03
CA LEU A 7 -1.91 6.70 3.18
C LEU A 7 -2.97 7.56 3.89
N LEU A 8 -3.71 6.98 4.86
CA LEU A 8 -4.75 7.69 5.60
C LEU A 8 -4.25 8.67 6.66
N ILE A 9 -3.08 8.51 7.26
CA ILE A 9 -2.59 9.48 8.26
C ILE A 9 -2.56 10.90 7.66
N VAL A 10 -2.17 11.02 6.40
CA VAL A 10 -2.17 12.29 5.65
C VAL A 10 -3.57 12.67 5.16
N ALA A 11 -4.33 11.72 4.61
CA ALA A 11 -5.65 12.01 4.01
C ALA A 11 -6.76 12.33 5.04
N VAL A 12 -6.71 11.71 6.24
CA VAL A 12 -7.67 11.96 7.33
C VAL A 12 -7.36 13.30 8.00
N ALA A 13 -6.09 13.68 8.13
CA ALA A 13 -5.69 14.98 8.66
C ALA A 13 -6.26 16.14 7.82
N ALA A 14 -6.13 16.05 6.49
CA ALA A 14 -6.69 17.04 5.56
C ALA A 14 -8.24 17.12 5.59
N ALA A 15 -8.93 16.01 5.90
CA ALA A 15 -10.39 15.97 6.01
C ALA A 15 -10.91 16.41 7.39
N ALA A 16 -10.15 16.18 8.45
CA ALA A 16 -10.57 16.43 9.84
C ALA A 16 -10.58 17.92 10.23
N VAL A 17 -9.90 18.79 9.48
CA VAL A 17 -9.92 20.25 9.70
C VAL A 17 -11.28 20.88 9.30
N SER A 18 -12.15 20.16 8.59
CA SER A 18 -13.43 20.69 8.08
C SER A 18 -14.69 20.26 8.84
N GLN A 19 -14.64 19.38 9.86
CA GLN A 19 -15.85 18.93 10.56
C GLN A 19 -15.62 18.71 12.06
N VAL A 20 -15.76 19.76 12.86
CA VAL A 20 -16.01 19.66 14.31
C VAL A 20 -17.24 20.51 14.67
N SER A 21 -18.43 19.91 14.57
CA SER A 21 -19.60 20.23 15.40
C SER A 21 -20.78 19.29 15.09
N ALA A 22 -21.60 19.00 16.12
CA ALA A 22 -22.88 18.26 16.15
C ALA A 22 -22.88 16.76 16.59
N GLN A 23 -22.69 16.59 17.90
CA GLN A 23 -23.52 15.91 18.93
C GLN A 23 -24.34 14.60 18.72
N TRP A 24 -24.01 13.61 19.58
CA TRP A 24 -24.79 12.82 20.58
C TRP A 24 -26.24 12.24 20.33
N LEU A 25 -26.31 10.89 20.31
CA LEU A 25 -27.23 9.90 20.99
C LEU A 25 -28.68 9.59 20.48
N PRO A 26 -29.29 8.41 20.85
CA PRO A 26 -29.85 7.39 19.94
C PRO A 26 -31.31 6.97 20.33
N LEU A 27 -31.81 5.82 19.82
CA LEU A 27 -32.82 4.85 20.36
C LEU A 27 -33.58 4.20 19.17
N LEU A 28 -33.53 2.89 18.91
CA LEU A 28 -34.16 1.69 19.53
C LEU A 28 -35.66 1.44 19.19
N ALA A 29 -35.95 0.14 19.06
CA ALA A 29 -37.24 -0.59 19.00
C ALA A 29 -37.92 -0.73 17.62
N ASP A 30 -38.57 -1.83 17.24
CA ASP A 30 -38.50 -3.25 17.61
C ASP A 30 -39.30 -4.06 16.56
N VAL A 31 -39.14 -5.38 16.58
CA VAL A 31 -39.64 -6.40 15.63
C VAL A 31 -41.14 -6.75 15.84
N THR A 32 -41.86 -7.22 14.80
CA THR A 32 -42.75 -8.44 14.84
C THR A 32 -43.46 -8.77 13.50
N PRO A 33 -43.93 -10.03 13.30
CA PRO A 33 -43.87 -10.74 12.01
C PRO A 33 -45.22 -11.28 11.46
N TYR A 34 -45.27 -11.61 10.15
CA TYR A 34 -46.17 -12.64 9.57
C TYR A 34 -45.51 -13.35 8.36
N PRO A 35 -45.80 -14.65 8.07
CA PRO A 35 -45.07 -15.50 7.12
C PRO A 35 -45.88 -15.73 5.80
N PRO A 36 -45.45 -16.54 4.81
CA PRO A 36 -45.00 -16.01 3.52
C PRO A 36 -45.90 -16.43 2.34
N ILE A 37 -45.99 -15.56 1.33
CA ILE A 37 -46.38 -15.95 -0.03
C ILE A 37 -45.07 -16.10 -0.82
N THR A 38 -44.79 -17.32 -1.28
CA THR A 38 -43.65 -17.64 -2.14
C THR A 38 -43.85 -17.05 -3.53
N LEU A 39 -43.52 -15.77 -3.67
CA LEU A 39 -43.02 -15.22 -4.94
C LEU A 39 -41.52 -15.46 -4.99
N GLN A 40 -41.01 -15.96 -6.11
CA GLN A 40 -39.58 -15.95 -6.39
C GLN A 40 -39.09 -14.50 -6.40
N THR A 41 -38.62 -14.02 -5.26
CA THR A 41 -38.02 -12.69 -5.14
C THR A 41 -36.64 -12.74 -5.76
N SER A 42 -36.40 -11.86 -6.74
CA SER A 42 -35.05 -11.37 -7.05
C SER A 42 -34.29 -11.18 -5.74
N ALA A 43 -33.15 -11.86 -5.58
CA ALA A 43 -32.37 -11.78 -4.35
C ALA A 43 -32.16 -10.31 -3.96
N LYS A 44 -32.52 -9.96 -2.72
CA LYS A 44 -32.36 -8.58 -2.23
C LYS A 44 -30.88 -8.21 -2.26
N PHE A 45 -30.53 -7.06 -2.83
CA PHE A 45 -29.17 -6.56 -2.85
C PHE A 45 -28.54 -6.57 -1.45
N GLN A 46 -27.38 -7.23 -1.34
CA GLN A 46 -26.58 -7.30 -0.12
C GLN A 46 -25.50 -6.23 -0.16
N VAL A 47 -25.46 -5.38 0.87
CA VAL A 47 -24.43 -4.35 1.01
C VAL A 47 -23.08 -5.04 1.17
N ARG A 48 -22.13 -4.63 0.33
CA ARG A 48 -20.74 -5.09 0.32
C ARG A 48 -19.90 -4.32 1.31
N THR A 49 -18.96 -5.01 1.93
CA THR A 49 -18.02 -4.48 2.91
C THR A 49 -16.72 -4.03 2.25
N HIS A 50 -15.81 -3.45 3.05
CA HIS A 50 -14.43 -3.22 2.65
C HIS A 50 -13.77 -4.52 2.16
N ASP A 51 -13.94 -5.62 2.89
CA ASP A 51 -13.30 -6.90 2.56
C ASP A 51 -13.86 -7.49 1.27
N ASP A 52 -15.16 -7.34 1.03
CA ASP A 52 -15.78 -7.71 -0.25
C ASP A 52 -15.19 -6.90 -1.42
N ALA A 53 -14.98 -5.59 -1.22
CA ALA A 53 -14.35 -4.73 -2.22
C ALA A 53 -12.90 -5.13 -2.46
N ALA A 54 -12.08 -5.29 -1.41
CA ALA A 54 -10.69 -5.70 -1.50
C ALA A 54 -10.55 -7.04 -2.25
N LYS A 55 -11.42 -8.01 -1.95
CA LYS A 55 -11.48 -9.26 -2.69
C LYS A 55 -11.84 -9.06 -4.16
N ALA A 56 -12.85 -8.24 -4.46
CA ALA A 56 -13.24 -7.95 -5.83
C ALA A 56 -12.10 -7.27 -6.62
N PHE A 57 -11.33 -6.38 -5.99
CA PHE A 57 -10.16 -5.74 -6.59
C PHE A 57 -9.09 -6.77 -7.00
N GLU A 58 -8.69 -7.68 -6.11
CA GLU A 58 -7.68 -8.69 -6.42
C GLU A 58 -8.20 -9.69 -7.48
N ASP A 59 -9.40 -10.24 -7.31
CA ASP A 59 -10.00 -11.15 -8.28
C ASP A 59 -10.04 -10.50 -9.69
N CYS A 60 -10.51 -9.24 -9.78
CA CYS A 60 -10.62 -8.54 -11.06
C CYS A 60 -9.28 -8.14 -11.66
N ARG A 61 -8.25 -7.90 -10.82
CA ARG A 61 -6.88 -7.63 -11.28
C ARG A 61 -6.31 -8.86 -11.97
N GLU A 62 -6.47 -10.03 -11.35
CA GLU A 62 -6.04 -11.32 -11.89
C GLU A 62 -6.79 -11.63 -13.19
N ASP A 63 -8.12 -11.56 -13.18
CA ASP A 63 -8.98 -11.87 -14.34
C ASP A 63 -8.69 -10.97 -15.56
N ASN A 64 -8.24 -9.73 -15.33
CA ASN A 64 -7.98 -8.75 -16.39
C ASN A 64 -6.49 -8.51 -16.66
N TYR A 65 -5.59 -9.25 -15.99
CA TYR A 65 -4.13 -9.09 -16.10
C TYR A 65 -3.69 -7.63 -15.97
N VAL A 66 -4.19 -6.96 -14.93
CA VAL A 66 -3.91 -5.54 -14.67
C VAL A 66 -2.50 -5.39 -14.10
N PRO A 67 -1.61 -4.64 -14.76
CA PRO A 67 -0.26 -4.37 -14.25
C PRO A 67 -0.23 -3.60 -12.92
N ASP A 68 0.80 -3.82 -12.13
CA ASP A 68 0.93 -3.29 -10.78
C ASP A 68 0.93 -1.75 -10.74
N ASP A 69 1.63 -1.12 -11.68
CA ASP A 69 1.78 0.34 -11.78
C ASP A 69 0.43 1.07 -11.89
N ILE A 70 -0.54 0.50 -12.62
CA ILE A 70 -1.89 1.05 -12.72
C ILE A 70 -2.81 0.55 -11.61
N TYR A 71 -2.63 -0.68 -11.14
CA TYR A 71 -3.46 -1.26 -10.08
C TYR A 71 -3.30 -0.50 -8.76
N GLU A 72 -2.12 0.07 -8.50
CA GLU A 72 -1.88 0.94 -7.35
C GLU A 72 -2.80 2.16 -7.30
N LYS A 73 -3.15 2.72 -8.46
CA LYS A 73 -4.11 3.84 -8.55
C LYS A 73 -5.53 3.35 -8.29
N PHE A 74 -5.85 2.16 -8.80
CA PHE A 74 -7.18 1.56 -8.65
C PHE A 74 -7.53 1.40 -7.17
N LEU A 75 -6.58 0.97 -6.35
CA LEU A 75 -6.72 0.86 -4.91
C LEU A 75 -7.24 2.18 -4.28
N ASN A 76 -6.78 3.34 -4.75
CA ASN A 76 -7.26 4.64 -4.30
C ASN A 76 -8.60 5.09 -4.93
N TYR A 77 -9.29 4.17 -5.59
CA TYR A 77 -10.45 4.39 -6.45
C TYR A 77 -10.13 5.33 -7.63
N GLU A 78 -8.88 5.42 -8.07
CA GLU A 78 -8.47 6.15 -9.27
C GLU A 78 -8.35 5.20 -10.45
N PHE A 79 -9.17 5.36 -11.47
CA PHE A 79 -9.19 4.49 -12.65
C PHE A 79 -8.71 5.26 -13.89
N PRO A 80 -7.39 5.46 -14.05
CA PRO A 80 -6.85 6.16 -15.22
C PRO A 80 -7.13 5.40 -16.52
N ALA A 81 -7.08 6.12 -17.64
CA ALA A 81 -7.20 5.54 -18.97
C ALA A 81 -6.06 4.53 -19.22
N HIS A 82 -6.45 3.26 -19.42
CA HIS A 82 -5.56 2.18 -19.82
C HIS A 82 -6.38 1.07 -20.48
N ARG A 83 -5.77 0.30 -21.39
CA ARG A 83 -6.44 -0.77 -22.15
C ARG A 83 -7.13 -1.85 -21.31
N ARG A 84 -6.74 -1.99 -20.04
CA ARG A 84 -7.32 -2.96 -19.08
C ARG A 84 -8.33 -2.33 -18.11
N THR A 85 -8.40 -1.00 -18.01
CA THR A 85 -9.21 -0.32 -17.00
C THR A 85 -10.70 -0.61 -17.17
N SER A 86 -11.20 -0.57 -18.41
CA SER A 86 -12.64 -0.65 -18.62
C SER A 86 -13.23 -2.01 -18.22
N CYS A 87 -12.58 -3.11 -18.59
CA CYS A 87 -13.03 -4.44 -18.17
C CYS A 87 -12.75 -4.73 -16.69
N PHE A 88 -11.68 -4.16 -16.11
CA PHE A 88 -11.50 -4.18 -14.66
C PHE A 88 -12.67 -3.52 -13.94
N VAL A 89 -13.05 -2.30 -14.34
CA VAL A 89 -14.15 -1.55 -13.72
C VAL A 89 -15.45 -2.34 -13.83
N LYS A 90 -15.76 -2.87 -15.02
CA LYS A 90 -16.91 -3.76 -15.24
C LYS A 90 -16.92 -4.93 -14.26
N CYS A 91 -15.82 -5.68 -14.19
CA CYS A 91 -15.67 -6.80 -13.26
C CYS A 91 -15.91 -6.37 -11.80
N PHE A 92 -15.32 -5.26 -11.39
CA PHE A 92 -15.44 -4.75 -10.02
C PHE A 92 -16.90 -4.41 -9.69
N VAL A 93 -17.58 -3.59 -10.52
CA VAL A 93 -18.96 -3.18 -10.24
C VAL A 93 -19.96 -4.35 -10.30
N GLU A 94 -19.66 -5.40 -11.07
CA GLU A 94 -20.44 -6.64 -11.08
C GLU A 94 -20.25 -7.47 -9.82
N LYS A 95 -19.00 -7.71 -9.39
CA LYS A 95 -18.74 -8.43 -8.13
C LYS A 95 -19.34 -7.69 -6.93
N MET A 96 -19.37 -6.37 -6.99
CA MET A 96 -20.04 -5.54 -6.00
C MET A 96 -21.57 -5.61 -6.08
N GLY A 97 -22.14 -6.20 -7.14
CA GLY A 97 -23.58 -6.34 -7.36
C GLY A 97 -24.27 -5.04 -7.77
N LEU A 98 -23.50 -4.08 -8.28
CA LEU A 98 -23.98 -2.75 -8.67
C LEU A 98 -24.31 -2.67 -10.18
N PHE A 99 -23.80 -3.61 -10.96
CA PHE A 99 -23.96 -3.68 -12.40
C PHE A 99 -24.27 -5.12 -12.84
N SER A 100 -24.98 -5.26 -13.96
CA SER A 100 -25.05 -6.52 -14.71
C SER A 100 -25.14 -6.23 -16.20
N GLU A 101 -24.54 -7.08 -17.05
CA GLU A 101 -24.53 -6.87 -18.50
C GLU A 101 -25.92 -6.68 -19.11
N SER A 102 -26.92 -7.38 -18.58
CA SER A 102 -28.29 -7.37 -19.12
C SER A 102 -29.12 -6.15 -18.70
N ARG A 103 -28.81 -5.52 -17.56
CA ARG A 103 -29.64 -4.44 -16.98
C ARG A 103 -28.90 -3.12 -16.77
N GLY A 104 -27.58 -3.10 -16.97
CA GLY A 104 -26.74 -1.96 -16.60
C GLY A 104 -26.59 -1.80 -15.08
N PHE A 105 -26.41 -0.56 -14.63
CA PHE A 105 -26.29 -0.21 -13.22
C PHE A 105 -27.63 -0.29 -12.50
N ASP A 106 -27.63 -0.86 -11.29
CA ASP A 106 -28.79 -0.87 -10.40
C ASP A 106 -28.72 0.33 -9.46
N GLU A 107 -29.49 1.38 -9.77
CA GLU A 107 -29.55 2.62 -8.97
C GLU A 107 -29.92 2.38 -7.51
N LYS A 108 -30.82 1.44 -7.25
CA LYS A 108 -31.26 1.13 -5.87
C LYS A 108 -30.13 0.44 -5.11
N ALA A 109 -29.40 -0.44 -5.76
CA ALA A 109 -28.19 -1.05 -5.20
C ALA A 109 -27.11 0.00 -4.92
N MET A 110 -26.84 0.91 -5.87
CA MET A 110 -25.92 2.04 -5.72
C MET A 110 -26.27 2.91 -4.50
N ILE A 111 -27.51 3.40 -4.42
CA ILE A 111 -27.97 4.21 -3.28
C ILE A 111 -27.81 3.43 -1.98
N LYS A 112 -28.31 2.20 -1.91
CA LYS A 112 -28.22 1.38 -0.70
C LYS A 112 -26.78 1.10 -0.29
N GLN A 113 -25.89 0.79 -1.22
CA GLN A 113 -24.48 0.50 -0.95
C GLN A 113 -23.77 1.70 -0.31
N PHE A 114 -23.99 2.91 -0.84
CA PHE A 114 -23.20 4.07 -0.47
C PHE A 114 -23.84 5.01 0.57
N THR A 115 -25.07 4.73 1.01
CA THR A 115 -25.79 5.62 1.94
C THR A 115 -26.26 4.94 3.22
N VAL A 116 -26.31 3.60 3.30
CA VAL A 116 -26.81 2.88 4.49
C VAL A 116 -26.03 3.24 5.77
N LYS A 117 -24.70 3.35 5.69
CA LYS A 117 -23.85 3.75 6.83
C LYS A 117 -23.67 5.28 6.91
N THR A 118 -24.12 5.99 5.89
CA THR A 118 -23.81 7.41 5.67
C THR A 118 -25.01 8.16 5.08
N PRO A 119 -26.15 8.25 5.81
CA PRO A 119 -27.38 8.77 5.23
C PRO A 119 -27.28 10.22 4.74
N LYS A 120 -26.40 11.02 5.35
CA LYS A 120 -26.11 12.41 4.94
C LYS A 120 -25.49 12.54 3.54
N ASP A 121 -24.94 11.45 3.00
CA ASP A 121 -24.31 11.42 1.69
C ASP A 121 -25.32 11.03 0.57
N LEU A 122 -26.62 10.92 0.89
CA LEU A 122 -27.68 10.54 -0.07
C LEU A 122 -27.80 11.50 -1.25
N ASP A 123 -27.86 12.81 -0.99
CA ASP A 123 -28.09 13.83 -2.02
C ASP A 123 -26.98 13.81 -3.09
N THR A 124 -25.71 13.69 -2.66
CA THR A 124 -24.58 13.62 -3.61
C THR A 124 -24.56 12.33 -4.42
N VAL A 125 -24.96 11.21 -3.80
CA VAL A 125 -25.04 9.92 -4.50
C VAL A 125 -26.13 9.97 -5.58
N GLN A 126 -27.31 10.49 -5.23
CA GLN A 126 -28.42 10.68 -6.16
C GLN A 126 -28.06 11.65 -7.29
N HIS A 127 -27.47 12.79 -6.97
CA HIS A 127 -27.02 13.76 -7.97
C HIS A 127 -26.02 13.15 -8.97
N GLY A 128 -25.06 12.35 -8.47
CA GLY A 128 -24.13 11.65 -9.35
C GLY A 128 -24.83 10.67 -10.27
N LEU A 129 -25.82 9.92 -9.77
CA LEU A 129 -26.58 8.96 -10.59
C LEU A 129 -27.37 9.69 -11.67
N GLU A 130 -28.14 10.72 -11.32
CA GLU A 130 -28.91 11.55 -12.26
C GLU A 130 -28.03 12.09 -13.40
N LYS A 131 -26.80 12.50 -13.08
CA LYS A 131 -25.88 13.10 -14.06
C LYS A 131 -25.18 12.09 -14.97
N CYS A 132 -24.91 10.89 -14.48
CA CYS A 132 -23.94 9.98 -15.10
C CYS A 132 -24.49 8.63 -15.52
N ILE A 133 -25.64 8.22 -14.99
CA ILE A 133 -26.23 6.95 -15.38
C ILE A 133 -26.81 7.06 -16.80
N ASP A 134 -26.53 6.04 -17.59
CA ASP A 134 -27.02 5.88 -18.94
C ASP A 134 -27.42 4.40 -19.14
N HIS A 135 -28.33 4.13 -20.07
CA HIS A 135 -28.82 2.78 -20.36
C HIS A 135 -28.13 2.16 -21.60
N ASN A 136 -26.86 2.52 -21.82
CA ASN A 136 -26.05 2.16 -22.98
C ASN A 136 -26.63 2.65 -24.32
N GLU A 137 -27.14 3.87 -24.36
CA GLU A 137 -27.68 4.53 -25.57
C GLU A 137 -26.64 4.65 -26.69
N ALA A 138 -25.35 4.58 -26.35
CA ALA A 138 -24.23 4.59 -27.28
C ALA A 138 -23.91 3.20 -27.90
N GLU A 139 -24.64 2.15 -27.52
CA GLU A 139 -24.44 0.76 -27.97
C GLU A 139 -22.99 0.27 -27.87
N SER A 140 -22.24 0.78 -26.89
CA SER A 140 -20.84 0.40 -26.67
C SER A 140 -20.72 -1.01 -26.08
N ASP A 141 -19.54 -1.61 -26.22
CA ASP A 141 -19.25 -2.86 -25.52
C ASP A 141 -19.43 -2.71 -24.01
N VAL A 142 -19.75 -3.81 -23.33
CA VAL A 142 -20.15 -3.81 -21.92
C VAL A 142 -19.06 -3.25 -21.00
N CYS A 143 -17.77 -3.47 -21.31
CA CYS A 143 -16.69 -2.92 -20.53
C CYS A 143 -16.63 -1.39 -20.66
N THR A 144 -16.73 -0.89 -21.89
CA THR A 144 -16.76 0.56 -22.17
C THR A 144 -17.97 1.22 -21.54
N PHE A 145 -19.14 0.60 -21.62
CA PHE A 145 -20.36 1.08 -20.99
C PHE A 145 -20.22 1.20 -19.46
N ALA A 146 -19.85 0.09 -18.80
CA ALA A 146 -19.67 0.08 -17.35
C ALA A 146 -18.66 1.13 -16.88
N ASN A 147 -17.54 1.24 -17.61
CA ASN A 147 -16.49 2.19 -17.31
C ASN A 147 -16.89 3.65 -17.54
N ARG A 148 -17.66 3.95 -18.60
CA ARG A 148 -18.13 5.30 -18.90
C ARG A 148 -18.99 5.84 -17.77
N VAL A 149 -20.02 5.09 -17.36
CA VAL A 149 -20.92 5.49 -16.27
C VAL A 149 -20.15 5.62 -14.96
N PHE A 150 -19.33 4.61 -14.60
CA PHE A 150 -18.60 4.65 -13.34
C PHE A 150 -17.52 5.73 -13.30
N SER A 151 -16.81 5.98 -14.41
CA SER A 151 -15.80 7.04 -14.50
C SER A 151 -16.40 8.44 -14.48
N CYS A 152 -17.67 8.60 -14.89
CA CYS A 152 -18.41 9.85 -14.68
C CYS A 152 -18.86 9.99 -13.22
N TRP A 153 -19.45 8.94 -12.65
CA TRP A 153 -20.06 8.97 -11.32
C TRP A 153 -19.03 9.06 -10.19
N LEU A 154 -17.93 8.32 -10.29
CA LEU A 154 -16.96 8.14 -9.23
C LEU A 154 -16.26 9.45 -8.82
N PRO A 155 -15.78 10.33 -9.72
CA PRO A 155 -15.18 11.60 -9.30
C PRO A 155 -16.10 12.47 -8.43
N ILE A 156 -17.42 12.45 -8.67
CA ILE A 156 -18.42 13.18 -7.89
C ILE A 156 -18.54 12.57 -6.48
N ASN A 157 -18.56 11.23 -6.40
CA ASN A 157 -18.85 10.49 -5.17
C ASN A 157 -17.64 9.80 -4.54
N ARG A 158 -16.42 10.13 -4.99
CA ARG A 158 -15.16 9.47 -4.59
C ARG A 158 -14.98 9.46 -3.08
N HIS A 159 -15.32 10.57 -2.42
CA HIS A 159 -15.24 10.72 -0.97
C HIS A 159 -16.17 9.73 -0.25
N VAL A 160 -17.40 9.52 -0.75
CA VAL A 160 -18.37 8.55 -0.21
C VAL A 160 -17.88 7.12 -0.44
N VAL A 161 -17.43 6.81 -1.66
CA VAL A 161 -16.94 5.48 -2.03
C VAL A 161 -15.78 5.07 -1.14
N ARG A 162 -14.78 5.95 -0.97
CA ARG A 162 -13.65 5.68 -0.10
C ARG A 162 -14.12 5.50 1.35
N LYS A 163 -14.99 6.37 1.86
CA LYS A 163 -15.52 6.25 3.23
C LYS A 163 -16.21 4.91 3.50
N VAL A 164 -16.94 4.37 2.53
CA VAL A 164 -17.71 3.12 2.67
C VAL A 164 -16.86 1.88 2.41
N LEU A 165 -16.03 1.90 1.36
CA LEU A 165 -15.34 0.71 0.85
C LEU A 165 -13.83 0.68 1.10
N ALA A 166 -13.21 1.80 1.53
CA ALA A 166 -11.83 1.84 2.03
C ALA A 166 -11.79 1.86 3.58
N ASP A 167 -12.93 1.61 4.25
CA ASP A 167 -13.15 1.69 5.70
C ASP A 167 -12.56 2.96 6.37
N LEU A 168 -12.56 4.10 5.67
CA LEU A 168 -12.01 5.35 6.24
C LEU A 168 -12.74 5.75 7.53
N ALA A 169 -14.00 5.36 7.70
CA ALA A 169 -14.76 5.62 8.92
C ALA A 169 -14.22 4.82 10.11
N GLY A 170 -13.87 3.54 9.93
CA GLY A 170 -13.21 2.73 10.95
C GLY A 170 -11.83 3.29 11.31
N GLU A 171 -11.06 3.66 10.30
CA GLU A 171 -9.72 4.23 10.49
C GLU A 171 -9.73 5.60 11.15
N ALA A 172 -10.63 6.49 10.73
CA ALA A 172 -10.80 7.81 11.35
C ALA A 172 -11.21 7.67 12.82
N LYS A 173 -12.06 6.68 13.15
CA LYS A 173 -12.44 6.40 14.54
C LYS A 173 -11.25 5.90 15.37
N ILE A 174 -10.39 5.05 14.80
CA ILE A 174 -9.15 4.63 15.47
C ILE A 174 -8.25 5.84 15.72
N LEU A 175 -8.04 6.69 14.71
CA LEU A 175 -7.23 7.90 14.86
C LEU A 175 -7.79 8.86 15.90
N GLU A 176 -9.09 9.13 15.87
CA GLU A 176 -9.78 9.99 16.84
C GLU A 176 -9.64 9.42 18.26
N ASN A 177 -9.87 8.12 18.44
CA ASN A 177 -9.72 7.45 19.74
C ASN A 177 -8.28 7.55 20.26
N CYS A 178 -7.29 7.37 19.39
CA CYS A 178 -5.90 7.48 19.78
C CYS A 178 -5.51 8.92 20.11
N LEU A 179 -5.92 9.91 19.31
CA LEU A 179 -5.68 11.33 19.59
C LEU A 179 -6.29 11.76 20.92
N LYS A 180 -7.52 11.31 21.23
CA LYS A 180 -8.14 11.57 22.54
C LYS A 180 -7.35 10.97 23.72
N LYS A 181 -6.61 9.87 23.50
CA LYS A 181 -5.77 9.23 24.53
C LYS A 181 -4.42 9.94 24.71
N VAL A 182 -3.84 10.50 23.65
CA VAL A 182 -2.45 11.04 23.66
C VAL A 182 -2.36 12.56 23.63
N SER A 183 -3.43 13.26 23.25
CA SER A 183 -3.49 14.72 23.16
C SER A 183 -4.51 15.32 24.15
N SER A 184 -4.55 16.66 24.24
CA SER A 184 -5.58 17.39 25.00
C SER A 184 -6.59 18.02 24.03
N PRO A 185 -7.85 18.28 24.46
CA PRO A 185 -8.88 18.84 23.58
C PRO A 185 -8.45 20.10 22.81
N GLU A 186 -7.63 20.95 23.43
CA GLU A 186 -7.13 22.21 22.86
C GLU A 186 -6.04 21.99 21.80
N ARG A 187 -5.36 20.84 21.84
CA ARG A 187 -4.24 20.49 20.94
C ARG A 187 -4.63 19.56 19.81
N ILE A 188 -5.79 18.89 19.88
CA ILE A 188 -6.22 17.93 18.86
C ILE A 188 -6.18 18.53 17.45
N VAL A 189 -6.64 19.78 17.27
CA VAL A 189 -6.65 20.43 15.96
C VAL A 189 -5.23 20.65 15.42
N SER A 190 -4.31 21.14 16.26
CA SER A 190 -2.93 21.38 15.83
C SER A 190 -2.15 20.07 15.65
N ASP A 191 -2.43 19.05 16.46
CA ASP A 191 -1.83 17.72 16.31
C ASP A 191 -2.33 17.01 15.04
N LEU A 192 -3.60 17.19 14.67
CA LEU A 192 -4.11 16.72 13.38
C LEU A 192 -3.37 17.37 12.21
N GLN A 193 -3.16 18.70 12.24
CA GLN A 193 -2.43 19.41 11.17
C GLN A 193 -1.00 18.89 11.00
N LYS A 194 -0.31 18.49 12.08
CA LYS A 194 1.03 17.91 11.96
C LYS A 194 1.03 16.60 11.15
N LEU A 195 -0.05 15.81 11.22
CA LEU A 195 -0.16 14.52 10.53
C LEU A 195 -0.23 14.67 9.01
N GLU A 196 -0.64 15.83 8.49
CA GLU A 196 -0.65 16.12 7.05
C GLU A 196 0.75 15.97 6.43
N ARG A 197 1.80 16.31 7.20
CA ARG A 197 3.20 16.18 6.79
C ARG A 197 3.93 15.01 7.46
N TYR A 198 3.20 14.01 7.94
CA TYR A 198 3.77 12.80 8.53
C TYR A 198 4.91 12.17 7.71
N PRO A 199 4.85 12.08 6.36
CA PRO A 199 5.95 11.52 5.56
C PRO A 199 7.28 12.27 5.70
N GLU A 200 7.24 13.53 6.12
CA GLU A 200 8.41 14.41 6.27
C GLU A 200 8.99 14.37 7.69
N TRP A 201 8.30 13.74 8.65
CA TRP A 201 8.73 13.73 10.03
C TRP A 201 10.07 13.01 10.19
N THR A 202 11.03 13.66 10.84
CA THR A 202 12.33 13.07 11.21
C THR A 202 12.32 12.49 12.62
N SER A 203 11.40 12.97 13.47
CA SER A 203 11.14 12.53 14.84
C SER A 203 9.62 12.53 15.11
N GLU A 204 9.19 11.88 16.18
CA GLU A 204 7.76 11.82 16.52
C GLU A 204 7.29 13.20 17.02
N GLU A 205 6.36 13.84 16.29
CA GLU A 205 5.85 15.18 16.65
C GLU A 205 4.54 15.17 17.44
N VAL A 206 3.84 14.03 17.44
CA VAL A 206 2.69 13.73 18.30
C VAL A 206 3.04 12.49 19.12
N PRO A 207 3.58 12.67 20.34
CA PRO A 207 4.15 11.59 21.12
C PRO A 207 3.20 10.40 21.32
N CYS A 208 3.71 9.20 21.12
CA CYS A 208 3.02 7.92 21.30
C CYS A 208 1.77 7.68 20.43
N LEU A 209 1.43 8.58 19.51
CA LEU A 209 0.27 8.39 18.62
C LEU A 209 0.45 7.14 17.76
N MET A 210 1.64 6.98 17.17
CA MET A 210 1.96 5.85 16.29
C MET A 210 1.90 4.52 17.03
N ARG A 211 2.29 4.51 18.31
CA ARG A 211 2.15 3.33 19.18
C ARG A 211 0.70 2.95 19.39
N CYS A 212 -0.18 3.93 19.62
CA CYS A 212 -1.61 3.67 19.76
C CYS A 212 -2.22 3.14 18.47
N LEU A 213 -1.97 3.80 17.34
CA LEU A 213 -2.50 3.39 16.02
C LEU A 213 -2.08 1.95 15.66
N ALA A 214 -0.78 1.65 15.79
CA ALA A 214 -0.27 0.31 15.52
C ALA A 214 -0.87 -0.74 16.46
N SER A 215 -1.16 -0.39 17.72
CA SER A 215 -1.79 -1.30 18.68
C SER A 215 -3.26 -1.56 18.38
N GLU A 216 -4.04 -0.53 18.04
CA GLU A 216 -5.47 -0.67 17.70
C GLU A 216 -5.65 -1.50 16.42
N LYS A 217 -4.70 -1.42 15.49
CA LYS A 217 -4.62 -2.29 14.31
C LYS A 217 -4.13 -3.71 14.61
N GLY A 218 -3.70 -4.00 15.84
CA GLY A 218 -3.16 -5.30 16.25
C GLY A 218 -1.75 -5.59 15.73
N TRP A 219 -1.07 -4.59 15.16
CA TRP A 219 0.30 -4.71 14.65
C TRP A 219 1.34 -4.59 15.74
N PHE A 220 1.03 -3.91 16.85
CA PHE A 220 1.97 -3.68 17.94
C PHE A 220 1.41 -4.12 19.29
N ASP A 221 2.12 -5.00 19.98
CA ASP A 221 1.82 -5.41 21.35
C ASP A 221 2.49 -4.42 22.32
N ILE A 222 1.67 -3.56 22.94
CA ILE A 222 2.15 -2.54 23.90
C ILE A 222 2.83 -3.19 25.10
N VAL A 223 2.27 -4.30 25.63
CA VAL A 223 2.77 -4.94 26.85
C VAL A 223 4.12 -5.59 26.60
N LYS A 224 4.26 -6.29 25.47
CA LYS A 224 5.52 -6.94 25.09
C LYS A 224 6.51 -5.96 24.44
N ASN A 225 6.06 -4.76 24.10
CA ASN A 225 6.80 -3.75 23.35
C ASN A 225 7.41 -4.41 22.09
N LYS A 226 6.53 -4.95 21.23
CA LYS A 226 6.91 -5.83 20.11
C LYS A 226 5.91 -5.74 18.94
N TRP A 227 6.44 -5.72 17.73
CA TRP A 227 5.66 -5.86 16.50
C TRP A 227 5.17 -7.30 16.26
N GLN A 228 3.93 -7.42 15.81
CA GLN A 228 3.26 -8.67 15.44
C GLN A 228 3.52 -8.97 13.96
N GLY A 229 4.71 -9.52 13.66
CA GLY A 229 5.18 -9.74 12.29
C GLY A 229 4.19 -10.47 11.39
N LYS A 230 3.59 -11.57 11.88
CA LYS A 230 2.57 -12.32 11.10
C LYS A 230 1.38 -11.44 10.72
N ARG A 231 0.83 -10.70 11.69
CA ARG A 231 -0.32 -9.81 11.46
C ARG A 231 0.02 -8.70 10.46
N LEU A 232 1.21 -8.11 10.60
CA LEU A 232 1.71 -7.16 9.63
C LEU A 232 1.78 -7.79 8.24
N THR A 233 2.50 -8.91 8.07
CA THR A 233 2.61 -9.60 6.79
C THR A 233 1.26 -9.92 6.15
N ASP A 234 0.29 -10.37 6.95
CA ASP A 234 -1.08 -10.65 6.48
C ASP A 234 -1.81 -9.37 6.02
N ASP A 235 -1.67 -8.27 6.77
CA ASP A 235 -2.41 -7.01 6.50
C ASP A 235 -1.73 -6.10 5.45
N ILE A 236 -0.39 -6.09 5.38
CA ILE A 236 0.39 -5.16 4.55
C ILE A 236 1.25 -5.83 3.46
N GLY A 237 1.38 -7.16 3.50
CA GLY A 237 2.18 -7.94 2.58
C GLY A 237 3.61 -8.24 3.07
N ALA A 238 4.16 -9.36 2.57
CA ALA A 238 5.50 -9.83 2.92
C ALA A 238 6.61 -8.89 2.46
N ASP A 239 6.47 -8.26 1.30
CA ASP A 239 7.51 -7.39 0.72
C ASP A 239 7.73 -6.12 1.56
N VAL A 240 6.64 -5.49 2.01
CA VAL A 240 6.68 -4.31 2.88
C VAL A 240 7.24 -4.67 4.26
N TYR A 241 6.85 -5.82 4.80
CA TYR A 241 7.44 -6.33 6.04
C TYR A 241 8.95 -6.59 5.90
N ASN A 242 9.36 -7.27 4.82
CA ASN A 242 10.76 -7.62 4.56
C ASN A 242 11.64 -6.39 4.40
N TYR A 243 11.15 -5.37 3.68
CA TYR A 243 11.81 -4.06 3.55
C TYR A 243 12.10 -3.45 4.93
N CYS A 244 11.17 -3.56 5.88
CA CYS A 244 11.29 -2.97 7.21
C CYS A 244 11.77 -3.93 8.30
N ARG A 245 12.14 -5.16 7.96
CA ARG A 245 12.32 -6.26 8.95
C ARG A 245 13.27 -5.87 10.07
N PHE A 246 14.35 -5.17 9.76
CA PHE A 246 15.35 -4.77 10.75
C PHE A 246 14.82 -3.71 11.70
N GLU A 247 14.17 -2.69 11.18
CA GLU A 247 13.56 -1.66 12.02
C GLU A 247 12.46 -2.22 12.91
N LEU A 248 11.62 -3.13 12.40
CA LEU A 248 10.57 -3.78 13.18
C LEU A 248 11.10 -4.74 14.25
N MET A 249 12.32 -5.28 14.09
CA MET A 249 12.98 -6.12 15.09
C MET A 249 13.86 -5.33 16.07
N ARG A 250 14.23 -4.09 15.73
CA ARG A 250 15.13 -3.21 16.49
C ARG A 250 14.42 -2.60 17.69
N LYS A 251 14.18 -3.42 18.70
CA LYS A 251 13.48 -3.03 19.94
C LYS A 251 14.18 -1.87 20.64
N SER A 252 13.44 -0.79 20.89
CA SER A 252 13.85 0.29 21.78
C SER A 252 13.20 0.13 23.16
N ARG A 253 13.85 0.67 24.20
CA ARG A 253 13.27 0.76 25.55
C ARG A 253 12.01 1.63 25.54
N ASP A 254 12.04 2.74 24.82
CA ASP A 254 10.86 3.55 24.61
C ASP A 254 9.98 2.94 23.52
N GLY A 255 8.83 2.41 23.93
CA GLY A 255 7.87 1.82 23.01
C GLY A 255 7.21 2.82 22.06
N CYS A 256 7.18 4.12 22.39
CA CYS A 256 6.63 5.13 21.49
C CYS A 256 7.58 5.36 20.31
N SER A 257 8.84 5.66 20.60
CA SER A 257 9.88 5.76 19.58
C SER A 257 10.04 4.47 18.77
N PHE A 258 9.87 3.30 19.39
CA PHE A 258 9.92 2.02 18.67
C PHE A 258 8.79 1.88 17.65
N ALA A 259 7.55 2.13 18.08
CA ALA A 259 6.39 2.05 17.20
C ALA A 259 6.42 3.15 16.11
N TYR A 260 6.86 4.36 16.45
CA TYR A 260 7.05 5.45 15.51
C TYR A 260 8.04 5.09 14.40
N ARG A 261 9.24 4.62 14.75
CA ARG A 261 10.26 4.21 13.77
C ARG A 261 9.76 3.10 12.84
N GLY A 262 9.06 2.10 13.40
CA GLY A 262 8.48 1.03 12.61
C GLY A 262 7.40 1.51 11.64
N LEU A 263 6.38 2.27 12.10
CA LEU A 263 5.36 2.81 11.19
C LEU A 263 5.95 3.73 10.12
N ARG A 264 6.95 4.54 10.48
CA ARG A 264 7.64 5.41 9.53
C ARG A 264 8.34 4.60 8.44
N CYS A 265 9.04 3.52 8.83
CA CYS A 265 9.64 2.62 7.84
C CYS A 265 8.57 2.03 6.93
N LEU A 266 7.47 1.52 7.50
CA LEU A 266 6.38 0.93 6.70
C LEU A 266 5.82 1.96 5.69
N LYS A 267 5.71 3.23 6.09
CA LYS A 267 5.32 4.31 5.17
C LYS A 267 6.31 4.49 4.02
N GLN A 268 7.60 4.48 4.32
CA GLN A 268 8.65 4.62 3.30
C GLN A 268 8.66 3.41 2.35
N ALA A 269 8.45 2.20 2.88
CA ALA A 269 8.35 0.98 2.10
C ALA A 269 7.20 1.05 1.07
N GLU A 270 6.04 1.62 1.43
CA GLU A 270 4.95 1.83 0.47
C GLU A 270 5.32 2.73 -0.70
N LEU A 271 6.17 3.73 -0.46
CA LEU A 271 6.62 4.69 -1.47
C LEU A 271 7.71 4.09 -2.37
N HIS A 272 8.62 3.30 -1.81
CA HIS A 272 9.82 2.88 -2.52
C HIS A 272 9.79 1.43 -3.03
N ALA A 273 9.20 0.49 -2.29
CA ALA A 273 9.26 -0.94 -2.64
C ALA A 273 8.63 -1.24 -4.00
N GLY A 274 7.49 -0.61 -4.31
CA GLY A 274 6.83 -0.75 -5.62
C GLY A 274 7.68 -0.22 -6.77
N THR A 275 8.32 0.94 -6.57
CA THR A 275 9.24 1.52 -7.55
C THR A 275 10.42 0.58 -7.79
N SER A 276 11.07 0.09 -6.74
CA SER A 276 12.19 -0.87 -6.85
C SER A 276 11.80 -2.12 -7.63
N LEU A 277 10.66 -2.73 -7.30
CA LEU A 277 10.16 -3.93 -7.99
C LEU A 277 9.87 -3.65 -9.47
N SER A 278 9.21 -2.53 -9.78
CA SER A 278 8.87 -2.15 -11.15
C SER A 278 10.13 -1.92 -12.00
N THR A 279 11.16 -1.29 -11.43
CA THR A 279 12.45 -1.04 -12.09
C THR A 279 13.20 -2.34 -12.33
N LEU A 280 13.23 -3.25 -11.35
CA LEU A 280 13.85 -4.57 -11.50
C LEU A 280 13.17 -5.38 -12.62
N LEU A 281 11.84 -5.41 -12.65
CA LEU A 281 11.08 -6.09 -13.71
C LEU A 281 11.28 -5.44 -15.08
N HIS A 282 11.44 -4.12 -15.15
CA HIS A 282 11.79 -3.44 -16.38
C HIS A 282 13.17 -3.87 -16.90
N CYS A 283 14.19 -3.89 -16.04
CA CYS A 283 15.53 -4.35 -16.38
C CYS A 283 15.56 -5.82 -16.82
N ALA A 284 14.79 -6.68 -16.15
CA ALA A 284 14.65 -8.08 -16.53
C ALA A 284 14.16 -8.25 -17.96
N ARG A 285 13.13 -7.48 -18.35
CA ARG A 285 12.59 -7.49 -19.72
C ARG A 285 13.62 -6.99 -20.73
N THR A 286 14.36 -5.93 -20.40
CA THR A 286 15.40 -5.38 -21.29
C THR A 286 16.53 -6.37 -21.54
N LEU A 287 16.86 -7.20 -20.56
CA LEU A 287 17.89 -8.23 -20.65
C LEU A 287 17.37 -9.59 -21.12
N ASN A 288 16.08 -9.70 -21.46
CA ASN A 288 15.40 -10.97 -21.77
C ASN A 288 15.59 -12.06 -20.69
N ALA A 289 15.69 -11.65 -19.42
CA ALA A 289 15.78 -12.59 -18.30
C ALA A 289 14.44 -13.32 -18.11
N THR A 290 14.51 -14.63 -17.94
CA THR A 290 13.39 -15.52 -17.67
C THR A 290 12.92 -15.40 -16.22
N ASN A 291 11.70 -15.86 -15.94
CA ASN A 291 11.20 -15.93 -14.56
C ASN A 291 12.05 -16.84 -13.67
N VAL A 292 12.70 -17.87 -14.24
CA VAL A 292 13.59 -18.77 -13.50
C VAL A 292 14.86 -18.02 -13.07
N GLU A 293 15.44 -17.22 -13.95
CA GLU A 293 16.60 -16.38 -13.63
C GLU A 293 16.22 -15.29 -12.62
N LEU A 294 15.01 -14.74 -12.67
CA LEU A 294 14.54 -13.81 -11.63
C LEU A 294 14.42 -14.45 -10.25
N LEU A 295 14.08 -15.74 -10.16
CA LEU A 295 14.11 -16.47 -8.89
C LEU A 295 15.56 -16.68 -8.39
N GLN A 296 16.52 -16.80 -9.31
CA GLN A 296 17.94 -16.91 -8.98
C GLN A 296 18.54 -15.59 -8.47
N TYR A 297 17.95 -14.43 -8.83
CA TYR A 297 18.33 -13.13 -8.27
C TYR A 297 18.19 -13.11 -6.73
N ASN A 298 17.10 -13.67 -6.21
CA ASN A 298 16.88 -13.80 -4.76
C ASN A 298 17.86 -14.78 -4.08
N GLN A 299 18.47 -15.67 -4.86
CA GLN A 299 19.49 -16.62 -4.39
C GLN A 299 20.91 -16.04 -4.51
N LEU A 300 21.06 -14.81 -5.01
CA LEU A 300 22.33 -14.13 -5.19
C LEU A 300 23.33 -14.91 -6.06
N LYS A 301 22.85 -15.63 -7.07
CA LYS A 301 23.68 -16.39 -8.04
C LYS A 301 24.61 -15.46 -8.82
N THR A 302 25.79 -15.94 -9.16
CA THR A 302 26.86 -15.15 -9.82
C THR A 302 26.87 -15.27 -11.34
N GLU A 303 26.07 -16.18 -11.88
CA GLU A 303 25.97 -16.45 -13.31
C GLU A 303 25.11 -15.37 -14.00
N GLU A 304 25.46 -15.04 -15.25
CA GLU A 304 24.61 -14.18 -16.08
C GLU A 304 23.23 -14.83 -16.27
N PRO A 305 22.13 -14.05 -16.27
CA PRO A 305 22.07 -12.59 -16.42
C PRO A 305 22.08 -11.77 -15.11
N ILE A 306 22.32 -12.40 -13.94
CA ILE A 306 22.07 -11.78 -12.64
C ILE A 306 22.96 -10.55 -12.36
N PRO A 307 24.29 -10.58 -12.59
CA PRO A 307 25.13 -9.41 -12.39
C PRO A 307 24.73 -8.22 -13.25
N CYS A 308 24.42 -8.44 -14.53
CA CYS A 308 24.01 -7.34 -15.42
C CYS A 308 22.57 -6.87 -15.15
N LEU A 309 21.70 -7.74 -14.66
CA LEU A 309 20.39 -7.34 -14.13
C LEU A 309 20.55 -6.37 -12.96
N PHE A 310 21.43 -6.67 -12.00
CA PHE A 310 21.75 -5.75 -10.91
C PHE A 310 22.34 -4.44 -11.43
N GLN A 311 23.26 -4.46 -12.40
CA GLN A 311 23.82 -3.23 -12.97
C GLN A 311 22.75 -2.33 -13.60
N CYS A 312 21.83 -2.89 -14.39
CA CYS A 312 20.71 -2.14 -14.93
C CYS A 312 19.85 -1.50 -13.82
N PHE A 313 19.51 -2.29 -12.80
CA PHE A 313 18.72 -1.83 -11.66
C PHE A 313 19.44 -0.71 -10.89
N ALA A 314 20.73 -0.89 -10.61
CA ALA A 314 21.56 0.07 -9.90
C ALA A 314 21.75 1.38 -10.67
N ASP A 315 21.92 1.32 -11.99
CA ASP A 315 21.99 2.51 -12.84
C ASP A 315 20.64 3.25 -12.86
N ALA A 316 19.51 2.53 -12.99
CA ALA A 316 18.17 3.11 -12.98
C ALA A 316 17.78 3.73 -11.64
N MET A 317 18.19 3.13 -10.53
CA MET A 317 17.95 3.65 -9.17
C MET A 317 19.02 4.66 -8.70
N GLY A 318 20.05 4.89 -9.51
CA GLY A 318 21.12 5.84 -9.20
C GLY A 318 21.90 5.45 -7.95
N PHE A 319 22.29 4.20 -7.80
CA PHE A 319 23.08 3.70 -6.66
C PHE A 319 24.49 4.26 -6.62
N TYR A 320 25.00 4.71 -7.77
CA TYR A 320 26.33 5.25 -7.93
C TYR A 320 26.28 6.65 -8.54
N ASP A 321 27.18 7.53 -8.14
CA ASP A 321 27.42 8.79 -8.84
C ASP A 321 28.27 8.59 -10.10
N THR A 322 28.55 9.68 -10.83
CA THR A 322 29.36 9.65 -12.06
C THR A 322 30.82 9.25 -11.82
N ALA A 323 31.31 9.34 -10.58
CA ALA A 323 32.63 8.88 -10.17
C ALA A 323 32.62 7.43 -9.64
N GLY A 324 31.45 6.77 -9.60
CA GLY A 324 31.29 5.41 -9.08
C GLY A 324 31.25 5.35 -7.55
N ASN A 325 31.05 6.46 -6.84
CA ASN A 325 30.86 6.44 -5.40
C ASN A 325 29.41 6.08 -5.05
N TRP A 326 29.24 5.41 -3.93
CA TRP A 326 27.92 4.97 -3.46
C TRP A 326 27.06 6.16 -3.08
N ARG A 327 25.80 6.13 -3.50
CA ARG A 327 24.74 7.01 -3.02
C ARG A 327 23.91 6.26 -1.98
N LEU A 328 24.42 6.19 -0.75
CA LEU A 328 23.88 5.34 0.31
C LEU A 328 22.36 5.50 0.53
N LEU A 329 21.85 6.73 0.44
CA LEU A 329 20.42 6.99 0.58
C LEU A 329 19.59 6.23 -0.48
N ASN A 330 20.06 6.15 -1.72
CA ASN A 330 19.37 5.44 -2.80
C ASN A 330 19.38 3.93 -2.57
N TRP A 331 20.47 3.40 -2.02
CA TRP A 331 20.54 2.00 -1.59
C TRP A 331 19.52 1.69 -0.50
N GLN A 332 19.45 2.53 0.54
CA GLN A 332 18.50 2.37 1.64
C GLN A 332 17.04 2.55 1.18
N GLN A 333 16.78 3.44 0.22
CA GLN A 333 15.45 3.59 -0.38
C GLN A 333 15.07 2.36 -1.20
N ALA A 334 16.02 1.73 -1.88
CA ALA A 334 15.71 0.57 -2.72
C ALA A 334 15.49 -0.70 -1.91
N PHE A 335 16.33 -0.93 -0.89
CA PHE A 335 16.39 -2.20 -0.14
C PHE A 335 15.88 -2.12 1.30
N GLY A 336 15.65 -0.92 1.82
CA GLY A 336 15.19 -0.67 3.18
C GLY A 336 16.30 -0.39 4.20
N PRO A 337 15.91 -0.09 5.45
CA PRO A 337 16.84 0.19 6.53
C PRO A 337 17.72 -1.01 6.82
N SER A 338 19.01 -0.75 7.06
CA SER A 338 19.97 -1.83 7.23
C SER A 338 19.99 -2.39 8.63
N ARG A 339 20.58 -3.60 8.79
CA ARG A 339 20.79 -4.21 10.10
C ARG A 339 21.68 -3.35 11.02
N MET A 340 22.70 -2.70 10.44
CA MET A 340 23.81 -2.06 11.14
C MET A 340 23.59 -0.60 11.57
N GLU A 341 22.45 0.01 11.23
CA GLU A 341 22.16 1.44 11.45
C GLU A 341 22.10 1.89 12.93
N ASN A 342 22.38 0.98 13.85
CA ASN A 342 22.30 1.20 15.29
C ASN A 342 23.60 1.62 15.98
N GLN A 343 24.69 1.91 15.26
CA GLN A 343 25.91 2.45 15.89
C GLN A 343 25.83 3.97 16.08
N THR A 344 24.84 4.42 16.86
CA THR A 344 24.73 5.80 17.39
C THR A 344 24.62 6.91 16.33
N GLN A 345 23.92 8.00 16.65
CA GLN A 345 23.85 9.22 15.84
C GLN A 345 25.21 9.91 15.59
N GLU A 346 26.32 9.27 15.96
CA GLU A 346 27.69 9.79 15.91
C GLU A 346 28.56 9.12 14.82
N GLN A 347 28.16 7.97 14.26
CA GLN A 347 28.93 7.31 13.19
C GLN A 347 28.04 6.93 12.00
N PRO A 348 28.30 7.50 10.81
CA PRO A 348 27.64 7.08 9.58
C PRO A 348 27.84 5.58 9.36
N LEU A 349 26.79 4.90 8.91
CA LEU A 349 26.85 3.54 8.39
C LEU A 349 28.01 3.40 7.39
N ASP A 350 29.05 2.66 7.79
CA ASP A 350 30.22 2.52 6.95
C ASP A 350 30.13 1.29 6.05
N TYR A 351 29.50 1.48 4.89
CA TYR A 351 29.54 0.50 3.79
C TYR A 351 30.81 0.62 2.95
N SER A 352 31.79 1.43 3.36
CA SER A 352 33.05 1.56 2.62
C SER A 352 33.79 0.24 2.52
N GLU A 353 33.60 -0.68 3.47
CA GLU A 353 34.17 -2.03 3.41
C GLU A 353 33.63 -2.86 2.22
N CYS A 354 32.41 -2.55 1.76
CA CYS A 354 31.85 -3.14 0.55
C CYS A 354 32.26 -2.43 -0.72
N ARG A 355 32.78 -1.19 -0.64
CA ARG A 355 33.25 -0.46 -1.82
C ARG A 355 34.61 -1.01 -2.24
N ARG A 356 34.68 -1.59 -3.43
CA ARG A 356 35.94 -2.06 -4.01
C ARG A 356 36.84 -0.87 -4.37
N SER A 357 38.15 -1.09 -4.30
CA SER A 357 39.12 -0.07 -4.72
C SER A 357 39.02 0.21 -6.23
N ASP A 358 39.44 1.41 -6.65
CA ASP A 358 39.42 1.79 -8.07
C ASP A 358 40.28 0.85 -8.94
N LYS A 359 41.32 0.24 -8.34
CA LYS A 359 42.15 -0.76 -9.00
C LYS A 359 41.36 -2.05 -9.25
N GLU A 360 40.72 -2.59 -8.22
CA GLU A 360 39.92 -3.83 -8.32
C GLU A 360 38.74 -3.66 -9.29
N ARG A 361 38.11 -2.47 -9.33
CA ARG A 361 37.03 -2.18 -10.28
C ARG A 361 37.51 -2.17 -11.73
N LYS A 362 38.75 -1.73 -11.98
CA LYS A 362 39.38 -1.75 -13.32
C LYS A 362 39.83 -3.16 -13.72
N GLU A 363 40.23 -3.98 -12.75
CA GLU A 363 40.68 -5.36 -12.96
C GLU A 363 39.52 -6.36 -13.04
N ALA A 364 38.31 -5.96 -12.65
CA ALA A 364 37.12 -6.80 -12.73
C ALA A 364 36.73 -7.15 -14.18
N THR A 365 36.13 -8.33 -14.34
CA THR A 365 35.74 -8.87 -15.66
C THR A 365 34.76 -7.98 -16.42
N SER A 366 33.87 -7.28 -15.71
CA SER A 366 32.89 -6.37 -16.30
C SER A 366 32.37 -5.38 -15.26
N LYS A 367 31.67 -4.32 -15.74
CA LYS A 367 30.93 -3.40 -14.86
C LYS A 367 29.90 -4.14 -14.02
N CYS A 368 29.18 -5.08 -14.64
CA CYS A 368 28.20 -5.93 -13.99
C CYS A 368 28.81 -6.70 -12.82
N SER A 369 29.98 -7.32 -13.04
CA SER A 369 30.66 -8.16 -12.06
C SER A 369 31.03 -7.39 -10.79
N TRP A 370 31.75 -6.26 -10.89
CA TRP A 370 32.18 -5.57 -9.68
C TRP A 370 31.02 -4.94 -8.92
N MET A 371 30.01 -4.38 -9.61
CA MET A 371 28.81 -3.83 -8.95
C MET A 371 28.05 -4.92 -8.20
N TYR A 372 27.98 -6.11 -8.79
CA TYR A 372 27.30 -7.23 -8.16
C TYR A 372 28.08 -7.80 -6.96
N GLU A 373 29.41 -7.80 -6.98
CA GLU A 373 30.21 -8.13 -5.79
C GLU A 373 29.98 -7.15 -4.63
N GLU A 374 29.89 -5.86 -4.94
CA GLU A 374 29.55 -4.82 -3.97
C GLU A 374 28.14 -5.03 -3.38
N TYR A 375 27.16 -5.39 -4.22
CA TYR A 375 25.81 -5.77 -3.79
C TYR A 375 25.79 -7.01 -2.89
N LYS A 376 26.50 -8.08 -3.27
CA LYS A 376 26.63 -9.29 -2.43
C LYS A 376 27.26 -8.98 -1.08
N CYS A 377 28.21 -8.05 -1.03
CA CYS A 377 28.74 -7.56 0.24
C CYS A 377 27.66 -6.85 1.07
N TRP A 378 26.88 -5.95 0.46
CA TRP A 378 25.74 -5.29 1.12
C TRP A 378 24.74 -6.29 1.71
N GLU A 379 24.36 -7.32 0.95
CA GLU A 379 23.43 -8.36 1.40
C GLU A 379 23.98 -9.16 2.60
N ARG A 380 25.27 -9.51 2.57
CA ARG A 380 25.95 -10.15 3.69
C ARG A 380 25.94 -9.32 4.97
N LEU A 381 26.26 -8.03 4.88
CA LEU A 381 26.23 -7.14 6.05
C LEU A 381 24.83 -7.01 6.62
N ASN A 382 23.81 -7.16 5.76
CA ASN A 382 22.42 -7.25 6.15
C ASN A 382 21.98 -8.67 6.54
N GLY A 383 22.89 -9.60 6.78
CA GLY A 383 22.60 -10.94 7.30
C GLY A 383 21.80 -11.84 6.36
N ASN A 384 21.75 -11.51 5.07
CA ASN A 384 21.32 -12.45 4.04
C ASN A 384 22.56 -13.29 3.70
N ASP A 385 22.66 -14.46 4.33
CA ASP A 385 23.78 -15.36 4.14
C ASP A 385 23.55 -16.29 2.95
N PHE A 386 24.63 -16.61 2.27
CA PHE A 386 24.61 -17.43 1.08
C PHE A 386 24.39 -18.89 1.48
N GLY A 387 23.52 -19.61 0.77
CA GLY A 387 23.67 -21.06 0.76
C GLY A 387 25.07 -21.36 0.26
N GLU A 388 25.89 -22.05 1.06
CA GLU A 388 27.18 -22.57 0.63
C GLU A 388 26.97 -23.36 -0.67
N GLU A 389 27.32 -22.77 -1.81
CA GLU A 389 27.77 -23.56 -2.94
C GLU A 389 29.07 -24.22 -2.51
N SER A 390 28.92 -25.45 -2.05
CA SER A 390 29.91 -26.53 -2.13
C SER A 390 31.37 -26.08 -2.04
N ARG A 391 31.97 -26.36 -0.87
CA ARG A 391 33.36 -26.84 -0.83
C ARG A 391 33.46 -28.09 -1.71
N GLU A 392 33.63 -27.90 -3.01
CA GLU A 392 34.21 -28.91 -3.89
C GLU A 392 35.38 -28.26 -4.62
N THR A 393 36.52 -28.93 -4.52
CA THR A 393 37.80 -28.67 -5.18
C THR A 393 38.67 -27.53 -4.61
N SER A 394 39.48 -27.88 -3.60
CA SER A 394 40.87 -28.27 -3.87
C SER A 394 41.52 -29.03 -2.72
#